data_AF-A0A4Z1FUN4-F1
#
_entry.id   AF-A0A4Z1FUN4-F1
#
_cell.length_a   1.000
_cell.length_b   1.000
_cell.length_c   1.000
_cell.angle_alpha   90.00
_cell.angle_beta   90.00
_cell.angle_gamma   90.00
#
_symmetry.space_group_name_H-M   'P 1'
#
loop_
_entity.id
_entity.type
_entity.pdbx_description
1 polymer ?
#
loop_
_entity_poly.entity_id
_entity_poly.type
_entity_poly.pdbx_seq_one_letter_code
_entity_poly.pdbx_strand_id
1 'polypeptide(L)'
;MLLAEQWAVLMDLAGDNELGTNVTPIFGGIQDVPAEVCLERCRSTIQKWITDCDNQHSACKLGRNTEARFPSRVIDVLGGGGNSVILVEKEDIAENTGPYTTLSHCWGKSQFIQTRKRKFPRHKNGIQWKSLPKTIQDAINIVRTLDIRYIWIDSLCIIQDDSDDWKRQSALMADVYANSYLKIAAKGSSDSRSGCFRQRSLVSMEDRQQASREIYVRPSFEDVHHRFIALTREKFNSSADSATPLLTRVWGFQERQLAPRTVLFHPSEMLMECKTGLRCECTILDRINAKIQRSSPDHDLNVLDENEVLGKWFETVEEYSRLQLSYPSDRLVAIAGVATIFQKRFKCRYLAGLWQCDIARSLLWSVSGYVHTKSNNSLSRSKISFAPSWSWTSLVLQKGVSIVFRTIPGDSFSNHESFRCIDPTSTTDSDQIPDLRTESKIDRIEIQSLVVSAILVHNINSSSLLRRGTLVFDPGREAREFSVGIESEISTGSIDSFIRSGTIIISLPVGAKTVHHNREGAQMTWLCTLVCKAAILGGENVYERIGVFDVCENAKVFLEAKEETITLV
;
A
#
# COMPACT_ATOMS: atom_id res chain seq x y z
N MET A 1 -6.44 -45.62 -25.43
CA MET A 1 -7.91 -45.82 -25.34
C MET A 1 -8.41 -45.76 -23.91
N LEU A 2 -7.85 -46.54 -22.95
CA LEU A 2 -8.24 -46.46 -21.52
C LEU A 2 -8.00 -45.11 -20.82
N LEU A 3 -7.07 -44.28 -21.32
CA LEU A 3 -6.89 -42.90 -20.86
C LEU A 3 -7.97 -41.94 -21.37
N ALA A 4 -8.74 -42.26 -22.41
CA ALA A 4 -9.80 -41.36 -22.89
C ALA A 4 -11.13 -41.61 -22.15
N GLU A 5 -11.39 -42.84 -21.73
CA GLU A 5 -12.61 -43.21 -20.98
C GLU A 5 -12.58 -42.72 -19.53
N GLN A 6 -11.40 -42.65 -18.88
CA GLN A 6 -11.26 -42.04 -17.55
C GLN A 6 -11.45 -40.51 -17.55
N TRP A 7 -11.28 -39.85 -18.71
CA TRP A 7 -11.49 -38.41 -18.86
C TRP A 7 -12.98 -38.02 -18.94
N ALA A 8 -13.83 -38.92 -19.45
CA ALA A 8 -15.27 -38.69 -19.53
C ALA A 8 -15.94 -38.75 -18.14
N VAL A 9 -15.51 -39.68 -17.28
CA VAL A 9 -16.08 -39.89 -15.94
C VAL A 9 -15.79 -38.71 -14.98
N LEU A 10 -14.66 -38.01 -15.14
CA LEU A 10 -14.33 -36.82 -14.34
C LEU A 10 -15.03 -35.54 -14.82
N MET A 11 -15.43 -35.48 -16.10
CA MET A 11 -16.22 -34.36 -16.64
C MET A 11 -17.69 -34.45 -16.23
N ASP A 12 -18.25 -35.66 -16.11
CA ASP A 12 -19.63 -35.85 -15.62
C ASP A 12 -19.81 -35.46 -14.14
N LEU A 13 -18.74 -35.47 -13.33
CA LEU A 13 -18.79 -34.99 -11.94
C LEU A 13 -18.61 -33.46 -11.79
N ALA A 14 -18.27 -32.76 -12.88
CA ALA A 14 -18.12 -31.30 -12.91
C ALA A 14 -19.37 -30.59 -13.49
N GLY A 15 -20.36 -31.34 -13.97
CA GLY A 15 -21.63 -30.84 -14.48
C GLY A 15 -22.70 -30.81 -13.40
N ASP A 16 -22.67 -29.76 -12.56
CA ASP A 16 -23.86 -29.09 -12.01
C ASP A 16 -23.42 -28.06 -10.98
N ASN A 17 -23.02 -26.88 -11.46
CA ASN A 17 -23.05 -25.67 -10.67
C ASN A 17 -23.28 -24.48 -11.60
N GLU A 18 -24.50 -23.92 -11.53
CA GLU A 18 -24.95 -22.71 -12.23
C GLU A 18 -24.29 -21.42 -11.70
N LEU A 19 -22.96 -21.40 -11.55
CA LEU A 19 -22.19 -20.21 -11.21
C LEU A 19 -21.00 -20.13 -12.16
N GLY A 20 -21.16 -19.32 -13.21
CA GLY A 20 -20.28 -19.22 -14.38
C GLY A 20 -18.84 -18.80 -14.12
N THR A 21 -18.04 -19.68 -13.55
CA THR A 21 -16.58 -19.66 -13.64
C THR A 21 -16.12 -21.03 -14.11
N ASN A 22 -15.94 -21.17 -15.43
CA ASN A 22 -15.24 -22.30 -16.02
C ASN A 22 -13.76 -22.26 -15.58
N VAL A 23 -13.45 -22.80 -14.41
CA VAL A 23 -12.07 -23.12 -14.03
C VAL A 23 -11.83 -24.56 -14.47
N THR A 24 -11.28 -24.73 -15.67
CA THR A 24 -10.79 -26.03 -16.10
C THR A 24 -9.70 -26.48 -15.11
N PRO A 25 -9.79 -27.68 -14.51
CA PRO A 25 -8.75 -28.18 -13.63
C PRO A 25 -7.42 -28.25 -14.40
N ILE A 26 -6.44 -27.48 -13.97
CA ILE A 26 -5.10 -27.46 -14.59
C ILE A 26 -4.34 -28.69 -14.07
N PHE A 27 -4.34 -29.77 -14.86
CA PHE A 27 -3.45 -30.91 -14.62
C PHE A 27 -2.07 -30.63 -15.21
N GLY A 28 -1.04 -30.55 -14.36
CA GLY A 28 0.35 -30.38 -14.79
C GLY A 28 1.32 -30.76 -13.68
N GLY A 29 2.56 -31.12 -14.02
CA GLY A 29 3.58 -31.45 -13.03
C GLY A 29 3.86 -30.24 -12.15
N ILE A 30 3.55 -30.32 -10.86
CA ILE A 30 3.87 -29.33 -9.83
C ILE A 30 4.82 -29.94 -8.82
N GLN A 31 5.65 -29.12 -8.18
CA GLN A 31 6.54 -29.61 -7.14
C GLN A 31 5.73 -29.93 -5.88
N ASP A 32 6.10 -31.03 -5.21
CA ASP A 32 5.51 -31.44 -3.93
C ASP A 32 5.62 -30.31 -2.90
N VAL A 33 4.58 -30.17 -2.08
CA VAL A 33 4.49 -29.23 -0.97
C VAL A 33 4.10 -30.06 0.25
N PRO A 34 5.00 -30.27 1.21
CA PRO A 34 4.79 -31.21 2.30
C PRO A 34 3.80 -30.62 3.31
N ALA A 35 3.13 -31.50 4.06
CA ALA A 35 2.25 -31.09 5.16
C ALA A 35 3.01 -30.35 6.26
N GLU A 36 4.24 -30.77 6.53
CA GLU A 36 5.13 -30.17 7.52
C GLU A 36 6.41 -29.65 6.87
N VAL A 37 6.78 -28.42 7.23
CA VAL A 37 8.03 -27.81 6.78
C VAL A 37 9.09 -28.07 7.82
N CYS A 38 10.03 -28.96 7.51
CA CYS A 38 11.23 -29.12 8.32
C CYS A 38 12.26 -28.02 7.99
N LEU A 39 13.16 -27.74 8.95
CA LEU A 39 14.19 -26.71 8.79
C LEU A 39 15.14 -26.97 7.61
N GLU A 40 15.43 -28.24 7.31
CA GLU A 40 16.34 -28.61 6.21
C GLU A 40 15.72 -28.33 4.83
N ARG A 41 14.43 -28.66 4.65
CA ARG A 41 13.70 -28.31 3.43
C ARG A 41 13.51 -26.81 3.31
N CYS A 42 13.25 -26.13 4.44
CA CYS A 42 13.19 -24.67 4.49
C CYS A 42 14.50 -24.03 4.01
N ARG A 43 15.63 -24.48 4.57
CA ARG A 43 16.98 -24.04 4.21
C ARG A 43 17.25 -24.22 2.72
N SER A 44 17.15 -25.45 2.22
CA SER A 44 17.45 -25.78 0.82
C SER A 44 16.56 -24.99 -0.17
N THR A 45 15.27 -24.84 0.15
CA THR A 45 14.34 -24.05 -0.69
C THR A 45 14.73 -22.57 -0.72
N ILE A 46 14.93 -21.95 0.45
CA ILE A 46 15.26 -20.53 0.54
C ILE A 46 16.63 -20.24 -0.09
N GLN A 47 17.64 -21.08 0.18
CA GLN A 47 18.98 -20.91 -0.39
C GLN A 47 18.95 -21.00 -1.92
N LYS A 48 18.17 -21.94 -2.49
CA LYS A 48 17.98 -22.03 -3.94
C LYS A 48 17.37 -20.74 -4.49
N TRP A 49 16.27 -20.27 -3.91
CA TRP A 49 15.61 -19.05 -4.37
C TRP A 49 16.49 -17.81 -4.26
N ILE A 50 17.25 -17.67 -3.17
CA ILE A 50 18.21 -16.59 -2.99
C ILE A 50 19.31 -16.67 -4.04
N THR A 51 19.88 -17.85 -4.27
CA THR A 51 20.94 -18.08 -5.27
C THR A 51 20.46 -17.74 -6.68
N ASP A 52 19.27 -18.18 -7.05
CA ASP A 52 18.65 -17.85 -8.34
C ASP A 52 18.45 -16.34 -8.48
N CYS A 53 17.91 -15.70 -7.45
CA CYS A 53 17.72 -14.25 -7.41
C CYS A 53 19.05 -13.50 -7.53
N ASP A 54 20.09 -13.93 -6.81
CA ASP A 54 21.41 -13.36 -6.85
C ASP A 54 22.02 -13.44 -8.25
N ASN A 55 21.90 -14.58 -8.90
CA ASN A 55 22.54 -14.81 -10.19
C ASN A 55 21.78 -14.15 -11.35
N GLN A 56 20.46 -14.05 -11.27
CA GLN A 56 19.61 -13.68 -12.41
C GLN A 56 19.01 -12.27 -12.34
N HIS A 57 18.89 -11.67 -11.14
CA HIS A 57 18.13 -10.40 -10.99
C HIS A 57 19.05 -9.22 -10.65
N SER A 58 19.41 -8.41 -11.65
CA SER A 58 20.23 -7.19 -11.48
C SER A 58 19.62 -6.20 -10.48
N ALA A 59 18.31 -5.95 -10.56
CA ALA A 59 17.58 -5.07 -9.63
C ALA A 59 17.64 -5.54 -8.17
N CYS A 60 17.85 -6.85 -7.93
CA CYS A 60 18.01 -7.41 -6.59
C CYS A 60 19.48 -7.36 -6.10
N LYS A 61 20.46 -7.17 -7.00
CA LYS A 61 21.88 -7.06 -6.63
C LYS A 61 22.19 -5.80 -5.82
N LEU A 62 21.42 -4.73 -5.99
CA LEU A 62 21.51 -3.52 -5.16
C LEU A 62 21.21 -3.80 -3.67
N GLY A 63 20.42 -4.83 -3.37
CA GLY A 63 20.13 -5.30 -2.01
C GLY A 63 21.19 -6.25 -1.43
N ARG A 64 22.31 -6.48 -2.12
CA ARG A 64 23.43 -7.30 -1.63
C ARG A 64 24.36 -6.57 -0.68
N ASN A 65 24.12 -5.30 -0.38
CA ASN A 65 25.14 -4.43 0.17
C ASN A 65 25.76 -5.01 1.45
N THR A 66 26.87 -5.74 1.29
CA THR A 66 27.64 -6.35 2.38
C THR A 66 28.32 -5.28 3.22
N GLU A 67 28.38 -4.06 2.69
CA GLU A 67 28.82 -2.84 3.37
C GLU A 67 27.64 -2.04 3.94
N ALA A 68 26.41 -2.56 3.88
CA ALA A 68 25.28 -1.91 4.52
C ALA A 68 25.54 -1.83 6.02
N ARG A 69 25.36 -0.61 6.55
CA ARG A 69 25.45 -0.37 7.98
C ARG A 69 24.34 -1.11 8.70
N PHE A 70 24.65 -1.67 9.88
CA PHE A 70 23.58 -2.24 10.69
C PHE A 70 22.59 -1.15 11.13
N PRO A 71 21.32 -1.53 11.33
CA PRO A 71 20.38 -0.76 12.12
C PRO A 71 20.99 -0.38 13.47
N SER A 72 20.48 0.66 14.12
CA SER A 72 20.94 1.10 15.46
C SER A 72 21.12 -0.04 16.45
N ARG A 73 20.24 -1.05 16.38
CA ARG A 73 20.29 -2.26 17.20
C ARG A 73 19.85 -3.47 16.39
N VAL A 74 20.45 -4.63 16.65
CA VAL A 74 20.03 -5.94 16.10
C VAL A 74 20.11 -7.01 17.20
N ILE A 75 19.46 -8.15 16.95
CA ILE A 75 19.61 -9.34 17.79
C ILE A 75 20.71 -10.22 17.20
N ASP A 76 21.73 -10.51 18.00
CA ASP A 76 22.71 -11.55 17.70
C ASP A 76 22.14 -12.90 18.15
N VAL A 77 21.87 -13.76 17.15
CA VAL A 77 21.25 -15.06 17.38
C VAL A 77 22.22 -16.13 17.90
N LEU A 78 23.52 -15.85 17.90
CA LEU A 78 24.55 -16.75 18.41
C LEU A 78 25.04 -16.36 19.81
N GLY A 79 24.67 -15.16 20.29
CA GLY A 79 25.06 -14.66 21.60
C GLY A 79 24.63 -15.57 22.75
N GLY A 80 25.52 -15.79 23.73
CA GLY A 80 25.22 -16.57 24.94
C GLY A 80 25.12 -18.09 24.72
N GLY A 81 25.92 -18.65 23.80
CA GLY A 81 26.15 -20.09 23.70
C GLY A 81 24.96 -20.91 23.21
N GLY A 82 24.05 -20.31 22.43
CA GLY A 82 22.90 -20.99 21.80
C GLY A 82 21.63 -21.05 22.64
N ASN A 83 21.72 -20.94 23.97
CA ASN A 83 20.58 -20.97 24.90
C ASN A 83 19.95 -19.60 25.17
N SER A 84 20.53 -18.54 24.63
CA SER A 84 19.99 -17.18 24.68
C SER A 84 20.27 -16.45 23.36
N VAL A 85 19.74 -15.25 23.24
CA VAL A 85 20.09 -14.28 22.19
C VAL A 85 20.34 -12.94 22.85
N ILE A 86 21.16 -12.07 22.27
CA ILE A 86 21.53 -10.78 22.87
C ILE A 86 21.13 -9.63 21.95
N LEU A 87 20.66 -8.54 22.55
CA LEU A 87 20.46 -7.27 21.86
C LEU A 87 21.79 -6.53 21.79
N VAL A 88 22.28 -6.26 20.60
CA VAL A 88 23.53 -5.54 20.36
C VAL A 88 23.25 -4.18 19.72
N GLU A 89 24.01 -3.18 20.14
CA GLU A 89 24.05 -1.88 19.47
C GLU A 89 25.05 -1.94 18.33
N LYS A 90 24.81 -1.16 17.27
CA LYS A 90 25.62 -1.20 16.05
C LYS A 90 27.09 -0.86 16.30
N GLU A 91 27.36 -0.02 17.32
CA GLU A 91 28.69 0.35 17.77
C GLU A 91 29.44 -0.81 18.43
N ASP A 92 28.72 -1.80 18.96
CA ASP A 92 29.28 -3.00 19.59
C ASP A 92 29.59 -4.11 18.56
N ILE A 93 29.29 -3.89 17.27
CA ILE A 93 29.52 -4.84 16.17
C ILE A 93 30.77 -4.41 15.40
N ALA A 94 31.74 -5.31 15.26
CA ALA A 94 32.95 -5.08 14.48
C ALA A 94 32.60 -4.66 13.04
N GLU A 95 33.25 -3.60 12.54
CA GLU A 95 33.03 -2.98 11.22
C GLU A 95 31.64 -2.36 11.00
N ASN A 96 30.65 -2.68 11.84
CA ASN A 96 29.27 -2.22 11.74
C ASN A 96 28.68 -2.40 10.33
N THR A 97 29.07 -3.48 9.66
CA THR A 97 28.60 -3.84 8.33
C THR A 97 28.40 -5.35 8.23
N GLY A 98 27.46 -5.78 7.39
CA GLY A 98 27.24 -7.19 7.10
C GLY A 98 25.77 -7.59 6.97
N PRO A 99 25.50 -8.86 6.62
CA PRO A 99 24.15 -9.32 6.39
C PRO A 99 23.37 -9.44 7.70
N TYR A 100 22.16 -8.88 7.69
CA TYR A 100 21.15 -9.13 8.70
C TYR A 100 19.80 -9.42 8.05
N THR A 101 18.94 -10.09 8.80
CA THR A 101 17.56 -10.35 8.41
C THR A 101 16.60 -9.45 9.16
N THR A 102 15.37 -9.32 8.67
CA THR A 102 14.28 -8.62 9.39
C THR A 102 13.11 -9.57 9.61
N LEU A 103 12.41 -9.45 10.74
CA LEU A 103 11.18 -10.20 11.01
C LEU A 103 9.95 -9.28 10.96
N SER A 104 9.01 -9.61 10.08
CA SER A 104 7.66 -9.06 10.07
C SER A 104 6.69 -10.06 10.69
N HIS A 105 6.02 -9.67 11.78
CA HIS A 105 5.11 -10.54 12.52
C HIS A 105 3.96 -9.77 13.20
N CYS A 106 2.81 -10.43 13.36
CA CYS A 106 1.68 -9.86 14.09
C CYS A 106 1.96 -9.93 15.59
N TRP A 107 1.91 -8.79 16.28
CA TRP A 107 2.06 -8.75 17.73
C TRP A 107 0.89 -9.43 18.46
N GLY A 108 -0.31 -9.40 17.87
CA GLY A 108 -1.51 -10.02 18.44
C GLY A 108 -2.04 -9.31 19.70
N LYS A 109 -3.04 -9.93 20.37
CA LYS A 109 -3.65 -9.42 21.62
C LYS A 109 -2.99 -9.96 22.90
N SER A 110 -2.11 -10.96 22.79
CA SER A 110 -1.41 -11.55 23.96
C SER A 110 -0.18 -10.74 24.35
N GLN A 111 0.27 -10.83 25.61
CA GLN A 111 1.57 -10.27 26.01
C GLN A 111 2.69 -10.88 25.15
N PHE A 112 3.40 -10.05 24.42
CA PHE A 112 4.56 -10.41 23.61
C PHE A 112 5.83 -9.81 24.22
N ILE A 113 6.99 -10.41 23.91
CA ILE A 113 8.26 -9.89 24.41
C ILE A 113 8.56 -8.55 23.73
N GLN A 114 8.87 -7.55 24.54
CA GLN A 114 9.19 -6.21 24.08
C GLN A 114 10.34 -5.64 24.89
N THR A 115 11.20 -4.89 24.21
CA THR A 115 12.21 -4.06 24.87
C THR A 115 11.54 -2.79 25.41
N ARG A 116 11.70 -2.58 26.71
CA ARG A 116 11.28 -1.39 27.45
C ARG A 116 12.49 -0.81 28.18
N LYS A 117 12.49 0.47 28.56
CA LYS A 117 13.63 1.11 29.24
C LYS A 117 14.22 0.24 30.37
N ARG A 118 13.35 -0.30 31.23
CA ARG A 118 13.73 -1.19 32.34
C ARG A 118 14.35 -2.53 31.91
N LYS A 119 13.91 -3.08 30.77
CA LYS A 119 14.38 -4.37 30.24
C LYS A 119 15.60 -4.24 29.34
N PHE A 120 15.87 -3.04 28.81
CA PHE A 120 16.93 -2.80 27.84
C PHE A 120 18.32 -3.29 28.29
N PRO A 121 18.83 -2.95 29.50
CA PRO A 121 20.11 -3.49 29.97
C PRO A 121 20.12 -5.02 30.08
N ARG A 122 18.99 -5.62 30.49
CA ARG A 122 18.87 -7.07 30.59
C ARG A 122 18.86 -7.76 29.23
N HIS A 123 18.22 -7.15 28.23
CA HIS A 123 18.21 -7.67 26.86
C HIS A 123 19.61 -7.60 26.21
N LYS A 124 20.45 -6.62 26.57
CA LYS A 124 21.87 -6.60 26.17
C LYS A 124 22.67 -7.77 26.77
N ASN A 125 22.36 -8.17 28.00
CA ASN A 125 23.04 -9.27 28.70
C ASN A 125 22.53 -10.67 28.33
N GLY A 126 21.38 -10.78 27.67
CA GLY A 126 20.81 -12.07 27.25
C GLY A 126 19.31 -12.18 27.47
N ILE A 127 18.62 -12.57 26.39
CA ILE A 127 17.22 -12.96 26.35
C ILE A 127 17.15 -14.48 26.33
N GLN A 128 16.58 -15.07 27.37
CA GLN A 128 16.46 -16.52 27.51
C GLN A 128 15.60 -17.12 26.40
N TRP A 129 16.06 -18.20 25.77
CA TRP A 129 15.37 -18.84 24.64
C TRP A 129 13.89 -19.15 24.94
N LYS A 130 13.62 -19.71 26.14
CA LYS A 130 12.27 -20.08 26.59
C LYS A 130 11.30 -18.89 26.72
N SER A 131 11.81 -17.66 26.82
CA SER A 131 10.98 -16.46 26.90
C SER A 131 10.56 -15.91 25.54
N LEU A 132 11.18 -16.37 24.46
CA LEU A 132 10.88 -15.95 23.11
C LEU A 132 9.59 -16.63 22.63
N PRO A 133 8.62 -15.89 22.04
CA PRO A 133 7.48 -16.49 21.36
C PRO A 133 7.91 -17.44 20.23
N LYS A 134 7.06 -18.42 19.92
CA LYS A 134 7.35 -19.45 18.91
C LYS A 134 7.69 -18.85 17.54
N THR A 135 7.02 -17.77 17.12
CA THR A 135 7.32 -17.07 15.87
C THR A 135 8.75 -16.50 15.85
N ILE A 136 9.21 -15.93 16.96
CA ILE A 136 10.58 -15.41 17.06
C ILE A 136 11.59 -16.57 17.12
N GLN A 137 11.29 -17.65 17.85
CA GLN A 137 12.13 -18.85 17.88
C GLN A 137 12.30 -19.46 16.48
N ASP A 138 11.22 -19.61 15.73
CA ASP A 138 11.25 -20.17 14.38
C ASP A 138 12.03 -19.27 13.43
N ALA A 139 11.80 -17.95 13.47
CA ALA A 139 12.57 -16.99 12.70
C ALA A 139 14.07 -17.05 13.00
N ILE A 140 14.46 -17.10 14.28
CA ILE A 140 15.87 -17.26 14.68
C ILE A 140 16.44 -18.58 14.18
N ASN A 141 15.69 -19.68 14.27
CA ASN A 141 16.14 -20.96 13.75
C ASN A 141 16.39 -20.89 12.24
N ILE A 142 15.47 -20.30 11.47
CA ILE A 142 15.64 -20.07 10.03
C ILE A 142 16.91 -19.26 9.76
N VAL A 143 17.13 -18.17 10.49
CA VAL A 143 18.31 -17.31 10.36
C VAL A 143 19.61 -18.10 10.63
N ARG A 144 19.62 -18.91 11.70
CA ARG A 144 20.75 -19.80 12.02
C ARG A 144 21.01 -20.84 10.93
N THR A 145 19.98 -21.44 10.33
CA THR A 145 20.20 -22.46 9.27
C THR A 145 20.71 -21.85 7.97
N LEU A 146 20.35 -20.59 7.70
CA LEU A 146 20.84 -19.82 6.57
C LEU A 146 22.25 -19.26 6.78
N ASP A 147 22.89 -19.58 7.91
CA ASP A 147 24.23 -19.11 8.29
C ASP A 147 24.32 -17.57 8.41
N ILE A 148 23.23 -16.95 8.87
CA ILE A 148 23.17 -15.51 9.16
C ILE A 148 23.14 -15.32 10.67
N ARG A 149 23.84 -14.30 11.16
CA ARG A 149 23.99 -14.05 12.61
C ARG A 149 23.01 -13.04 13.19
N TYR A 150 22.58 -12.07 12.40
CA TYR A 150 21.83 -10.93 12.92
C TYR A 150 20.40 -10.90 12.40
N ILE A 151 19.46 -10.61 13.29
CA ILE A 151 18.05 -10.37 12.95
C ILE A 151 17.55 -9.09 13.64
N TRP A 152 16.86 -8.26 12.88
CA TRP A 152 16.15 -7.10 13.40
C TRP A 152 14.68 -7.45 13.64
N ILE A 153 14.17 -7.15 14.82
CA ILE A 153 12.79 -7.40 15.23
C ILE A 153 12.29 -6.15 15.94
N ASP A 154 11.28 -5.49 15.37
CA ASP A 154 10.72 -4.21 15.84
C ASP A 154 10.47 -4.17 17.36
N SER A 155 9.82 -5.20 17.90
CA SER A 155 9.47 -5.32 19.31
C SER A 155 10.68 -5.40 20.24
N LEU A 156 11.85 -5.85 19.75
CA LEU A 156 13.07 -6.01 20.53
C LEU A 156 14.13 -4.95 20.23
N CYS A 157 14.22 -4.47 19.00
CA CYS A 157 15.23 -3.51 18.54
C CYS A 157 14.79 -2.05 18.71
N ILE A 158 13.53 -1.80 19.10
CA ILE A 158 13.00 -0.47 19.45
C ILE A 158 12.56 -0.47 20.92
N ILE A 159 12.88 0.59 21.66
CA ILE A 159 12.42 0.77 23.05
C ILE A 159 10.98 1.27 23.01
N GLN A 160 10.04 0.38 23.29
CA GLN A 160 8.60 0.58 23.02
C GLN A 160 7.93 1.62 23.93
N ASP A 161 8.52 1.93 25.08
CA ASP A 161 8.06 2.92 26.04
C ASP A 161 8.93 4.20 26.05
N ASP A 162 9.68 4.44 24.98
CA ASP A 162 10.45 5.66 24.76
C ASP A 162 10.01 6.34 23.45
N SER A 163 9.33 7.47 23.56
CA SER A 163 8.83 8.22 22.41
C SER A 163 9.94 8.77 21.52
N ASP A 164 11.08 9.15 22.09
CA ASP A 164 12.19 9.75 21.34
C ASP A 164 13.00 8.68 20.62
N ASP A 165 13.21 7.53 21.28
CA ASP A 165 13.77 6.35 20.63
C ASP A 165 12.88 5.87 19.49
N TRP A 166 11.57 5.74 19.73
CA TRP A 166 10.63 5.32 18.70
C TRP A 166 10.60 6.27 17.50
N LYS A 167 10.62 7.59 17.73
CA LYS A 167 10.74 8.59 16.65
C LYS A 167 11.99 8.36 15.82
N ARG A 168 13.17 8.29 16.44
CA ARG A 168 14.45 8.03 15.75
C ARG A 168 14.44 6.71 14.97
N GLN A 169 13.95 5.63 15.58
CA GLN A 169 13.94 4.31 14.93
C GLN A 169 12.93 4.23 13.79
N SER A 170 11.74 4.81 13.96
CA SER A 170 10.70 4.79 12.91
C SER A 170 11.12 5.55 11.64
N ALA A 171 11.88 6.65 11.79
CA ALA A 171 12.47 7.37 10.66
C ALA A 171 13.47 6.49 9.88
N LEU A 172 14.19 5.60 10.56
CA LEU A 172 15.17 4.69 9.97
C LEU A 172 14.57 3.36 9.49
N MET A 173 13.30 3.05 9.79
CA MET A 173 12.70 1.75 9.44
C MET A 173 12.80 1.46 7.94
N ALA A 174 12.66 2.50 7.10
CA ALA A 174 12.81 2.34 5.66
C ALA A 174 14.16 1.73 5.28
N ASP A 175 15.24 2.31 5.81
CA ASP A 175 16.61 1.84 5.59
C ASP A 175 16.84 0.46 6.20
N VAL A 176 16.25 0.18 7.37
CA VAL A 176 16.36 -1.14 8.00
C VAL A 176 15.81 -2.24 7.10
N TYR A 177 14.64 -2.05 6.48
CA TYR A 177 14.10 -3.07 5.57
C TYR A 177 14.82 -3.08 4.22
N ALA A 178 15.11 -1.90 3.65
CA ALA A 178 15.78 -1.76 2.35
C ALA A 178 17.17 -2.39 2.32
N ASN A 179 17.92 -2.32 3.43
CA ASN A 179 19.27 -2.86 3.55
C ASN A 179 19.32 -4.28 4.13
N SER A 180 18.18 -4.88 4.48
CA SER A 180 18.15 -6.25 5.00
C SER A 180 18.46 -7.26 3.88
N TYR A 181 19.24 -8.30 4.21
CA TYR A 181 19.56 -9.37 3.26
C TYR A 181 18.34 -10.21 2.89
N LEU A 182 17.48 -10.44 3.89
CA LEU A 182 16.24 -11.19 3.76
C LEU A 182 15.23 -10.74 4.83
N LYS A 183 13.99 -10.48 4.41
CA LYS A 183 12.86 -10.35 5.33
C LYS A 183 12.12 -11.67 5.48
N ILE A 184 11.89 -12.09 6.71
CA ILE A 184 11.03 -13.22 7.06
C ILE A 184 9.65 -12.66 7.44
N ALA A 185 8.60 -13.11 6.77
CA ALA A 185 7.22 -12.73 7.06
C ALA A 185 6.43 -13.94 7.58
N ALA A 186 6.13 -13.95 8.88
CA ALA A 186 5.37 -15.01 9.54
C ALA A 186 3.85 -14.78 9.38
N LYS A 187 3.34 -15.09 8.18
CA LYS A 187 2.03 -14.66 7.67
C LYS A 187 0.84 -15.45 8.23
N GLY A 188 1.06 -16.70 8.62
CA GLY A 188 0.02 -17.63 9.06
C GLY A 188 -0.53 -17.46 10.47
N SER A 189 -0.09 -16.44 11.20
CA SER A 189 -0.50 -16.18 12.58
C SER A 189 -1.04 -14.77 12.77
N SER A 190 -2.20 -14.67 13.43
CA SER A 190 -2.74 -13.41 13.92
C SER A 190 -2.07 -12.94 15.21
N ASP A 191 -1.14 -13.72 15.77
CA ASP A 191 -0.35 -13.39 16.97
C ASP A 191 1.09 -13.95 16.89
N SER A 192 1.90 -13.78 17.93
CA SER A 192 3.30 -14.24 17.94
C SER A 192 3.49 -15.69 18.38
N ARG A 193 2.39 -16.45 18.61
CA ARG A 193 2.45 -17.78 19.25
C ARG A 193 2.37 -18.94 18.26
N SER A 194 1.82 -18.74 17.06
CA SER A 194 1.60 -19.88 16.13
C SER A 194 2.85 -20.36 15.40
N GLY A 195 3.93 -19.57 15.35
CA GLY A 195 5.16 -19.96 14.66
C GLY A 195 5.15 -19.74 13.14
N CYS A 196 6.27 -20.07 12.50
CA CYS A 196 6.42 -20.03 11.04
C CYS A 196 6.07 -21.38 10.37
N PHE A 197 6.16 -22.49 11.11
CA PHE A 197 6.00 -23.85 10.60
C PHE A 197 4.64 -24.45 10.98
N ARG A 198 3.55 -23.85 10.49
CA ARG A 198 2.20 -24.37 10.74
C ARG A 198 1.97 -25.64 9.91
N GLN A 199 1.32 -26.65 10.51
CA GLN A 199 0.90 -27.84 9.79
C GLN A 199 -0.11 -27.47 8.70
N ARG A 200 0.15 -27.90 7.47
CA ARG A 200 -0.68 -27.62 6.29
C ARG A 200 -1.75 -28.70 6.16
N SER A 201 -2.97 -28.29 5.80
CA SER A 201 -4.07 -29.22 5.54
C SER A 201 -3.90 -29.85 4.15
N LEU A 202 -3.41 -31.10 4.11
CA LEU A 202 -3.41 -31.93 2.90
C LEU A 202 -4.58 -32.92 2.96
N VAL A 203 -5.26 -33.13 1.83
CA VAL A 203 -6.25 -34.19 1.67
C VAL A 203 -5.61 -35.26 0.79
N SER A 204 -5.18 -36.36 1.39
CA SER A 204 -4.76 -37.54 0.61
C SER A 204 -6.01 -38.31 0.20
N MET A 205 -6.15 -38.60 -1.10
CA MET A 205 -7.14 -39.54 -1.59
C MET A 205 -6.41 -40.82 -1.99
N GLU A 206 -6.54 -41.86 -1.18
CA GLU A 206 -6.08 -43.20 -1.55
C GLU A 206 -7.17 -43.87 -2.40
N ASP A 207 -6.87 -44.12 -3.68
CA ASP A 207 -7.70 -45.03 -4.47
C ASP A 207 -7.40 -46.46 -4.04
N ARG A 208 -8.41 -47.17 -3.52
CA ARG A 208 -8.30 -48.56 -3.05
C ARG A 208 -8.24 -49.57 -4.20
N GLN A 209 -8.21 -49.13 -5.46
CA GLN A 209 -8.04 -50.02 -6.61
C GLN A 209 -6.72 -49.76 -7.34
N GLN A 210 -5.69 -50.49 -6.90
CA GLN A 210 -4.62 -51.05 -7.73
C GLN A 210 -4.05 -50.14 -8.85
N ALA A 211 -3.70 -48.90 -8.54
CA ALA A 211 -2.87 -48.07 -9.41
C ALA A 211 -1.43 -48.04 -8.87
N SER A 212 -0.46 -48.40 -9.72
CA SER A 212 0.98 -48.40 -9.41
C SER A 212 1.60 -47.01 -9.24
N ARG A 213 0.79 -45.96 -9.08
CA ARG A 213 1.21 -44.57 -8.98
C ARG A 213 0.36 -43.82 -7.96
N GLU A 214 1.02 -43.23 -6.98
CA GLU A 214 0.40 -42.34 -6.00
C GLU A 214 0.01 -41.02 -6.68
N ILE A 215 -1.27 -40.66 -6.61
CA ILE A 215 -1.77 -39.36 -7.07
C ILE A 215 -2.02 -38.49 -5.84
N TYR A 216 -1.24 -37.43 -5.71
CA TYR A 216 -1.42 -36.45 -4.64
C TYR A 216 -2.33 -35.33 -5.12
N VAL A 217 -3.53 -35.25 -4.56
CA VAL A 217 -4.47 -34.15 -4.78
C VAL A 217 -4.35 -33.17 -3.62
N ARG A 218 -4.48 -31.88 -3.90
CA ARG A 218 -4.56 -30.86 -2.86
C ARG A 218 -5.52 -29.74 -3.29
N PRO A 219 -6.14 -29.01 -2.35
CA PRO A 219 -6.92 -27.84 -2.69
C PRO A 219 -6.11 -26.83 -3.51
N SER A 220 -6.75 -26.21 -4.50
CA SER A 220 -6.17 -25.10 -5.26
C SER A 220 -5.70 -24.00 -4.30
N PHE A 221 -4.45 -23.54 -4.42
CA PHE A 221 -3.95 -22.38 -3.69
C PHE A 221 -4.37 -21.06 -4.34
N GLU A 222 -5.46 -21.07 -5.12
CA GLU A 222 -6.01 -19.91 -5.81
C GLU A 222 -6.12 -18.71 -4.88
N ASP A 223 -6.61 -18.83 -3.64
CA ASP A 223 -6.69 -17.65 -2.74
C ASP A 223 -5.33 -17.00 -2.43
N VAL A 224 -4.29 -17.82 -2.28
CA VAL A 224 -2.92 -17.34 -1.98
C VAL A 224 -2.30 -16.75 -3.23
N HIS A 225 -2.47 -17.43 -4.36
CA HIS A 225 -1.90 -17.05 -5.64
C HIS A 225 -2.65 -15.90 -6.30
N HIS A 226 -3.98 -15.80 -6.15
CA HIS A 226 -4.81 -14.71 -6.67
C HIS A 226 -4.34 -13.35 -6.15
N ARG A 227 -3.90 -13.27 -4.89
CA ARG A 227 -3.32 -12.04 -4.36
C ARG A 227 -2.09 -11.55 -5.13
N PHE A 228 -1.38 -12.47 -5.79
CA PHE A 228 -0.17 -12.19 -6.57
C PHE A 228 -0.38 -12.25 -8.10
N ILE A 229 -1.50 -12.82 -8.57
CA ILE A 229 -1.79 -13.03 -10.00
C ILE A 229 -2.89 -12.11 -10.53
N ALA A 230 -3.81 -11.63 -9.68
CA ALA A 230 -4.98 -10.89 -10.14
C ALA A 230 -4.57 -9.65 -10.95
N LEU A 231 -4.71 -9.74 -12.28
CA LEU A 231 -4.48 -8.66 -13.24
C LEU A 231 -5.46 -7.50 -13.05
N THR A 232 -6.63 -7.78 -12.48
CA THR A 232 -7.62 -6.78 -12.11
C THR A 232 -7.66 -6.61 -10.60
N ARG A 233 -7.47 -5.36 -10.18
CA ARG A 233 -7.58 -4.80 -8.81
C ARG A 233 -8.96 -5.00 -8.15
N GLU A 234 -9.84 -5.82 -8.76
CA GLU A 234 -11.28 -5.90 -8.54
C GLU A 234 -11.76 -7.06 -7.64
N LYS A 235 -10.86 -8.00 -7.29
CA LYS A 235 -11.21 -9.18 -6.46
C LYS A 235 -10.46 -9.27 -5.13
N PHE A 236 -10.03 -8.14 -4.57
CA PHE A 236 -9.28 -8.10 -3.30
C PHE A 236 -10.10 -8.36 -2.02
N ASN A 237 -11.41 -8.58 -2.13
CA ASN A 237 -12.31 -8.74 -0.98
C ASN A 237 -12.79 -10.20 -0.79
N SER A 238 -11.92 -11.20 -0.90
CA SER A 238 -12.23 -12.57 -0.47
C SER A 238 -11.68 -12.90 0.93
N SER A 239 -12.10 -14.03 1.48
CA SER A 239 -11.69 -14.64 2.77
C SER A 239 -10.17 -14.77 3.02
N ALA A 240 -9.31 -14.43 2.05
CA ALA A 240 -7.85 -14.48 2.14
C ALA A 240 -7.22 -13.45 3.11
N ASP A 241 -7.94 -12.38 3.48
CA ASP A 241 -7.45 -11.37 4.43
C ASP A 241 -7.17 -11.95 5.82
N SER A 242 -7.97 -12.92 6.29
CA SER A 242 -7.72 -13.59 7.58
C SER A 242 -6.50 -14.50 7.56
N ALA A 243 -6.12 -15.02 6.38
CA ALA A 243 -4.94 -15.84 6.22
C ALA A 243 -3.64 -15.02 6.13
N THR A 244 -3.76 -13.70 5.93
CA THR A 244 -2.63 -12.82 5.60
C THR A 244 -2.61 -11.45 6.29
N PRO A 245 -2.86 -11.36 7.62
CA PRO A 245 -3.04 -10.10 8.33
C PRO A 245 -1.85 -9.14 8.25
N LEU A 246 -0.63 -9.64 8.04
CA LEU A 246 0.55 -8.78 7.84
C LEU A 246 0.46 -7.91 6.59
N LEU A 247 -0.09 -8.46 5.50
CA LEU A 247 -0.19 -7.74 4.24
C LEU A 247 -1.39 -6.80 4.19
N THR A 248 -2.24 -6.81 5.20
CA THR A 248 -3.35 -5.87 5.32
C THR A 248 -2.99 -4.64 6.15
N ARG A 249 -1.78 -4.56 6.73
CA ARG A 249 -1.35 -3.43 7.57
C ARG A 249 -0.50 -2.43 6.78
N VAL A 250 -0.68 -1.15 7.06
CA VAL A 250 0.09 -0.07 6.41
C VAL A 250 1.60 -0.20 6.58
N TRP A 251 2.10 -0.50 7.79
CA TRP A 251 3.53 -0.69 8.03
C TRP A 251 4.08 -1.86 7.23
N GLY A 252 3.32 -2.97 7.13
CA GLY A 252 3.68 -4.13 6.33
C GLY A 252 3.87 -3.83 4.83
N PHE A 253 3.25 -2.77 4.31
CA PHE A 253 3.45 -2.31 2.93
C PHE A 253 4.86 -1.80 2.71
N GLN A 254 5.31 -0.85 3.53
CA GLN A 254 6.68 -0.33 3.49
C GLN A 254 7.71 -1.46 3.62
N GLU A 255 7.49 -2.36 4.59
CA GLU A 255 8.36 -3.52 4.81
C GLU A 255 8.48 -4.41 3.58
N ARG A 256 7.40 -4.59 2.82
CA ARG A 256 7.36 -5.42 1.60
C ARG A 256 7.97 -4.70 0.40
N GLN A 257 7.60 -3.44 0.20
CA GLN A 257 8.06 -2.64 -0.93
C GLN A 257 9.54 -2.29 -0.83
N LEU A 258 10.13 -2.22 0.37
CA LEU A 258 11.54 -1.87 0.56
C LEU A 258 12.46 -3.08 0.62
N ALA A 259 12.08 -4.17 1.30
CA ALA A 259 12.94 -5.35 1.41
C ALA A 259 13.36 -5.90 0.02
N PRO A 260 14.65 -6.20 -0.22
CA PRO A 260 15.11 -6.79 -1.48
C PRO A 260 14.48 -8.15 -1.75
N ARG A 261 14.30 -8.93 -0.67
CA ARG A 261 13.71 -10.26 -0.68
C ARG A 261 12.81 -10.42 0.54
N THR A 262 11.63 -10.96 0.34
CA THR A 262 10.71 -11.37 1.38
C THR A 262 10.40 -12.84 1.22
N VAL A 263 10.71 -13.67 2.23
CA VAL A 263 10.17 -15.03 2.32
C VAL A 263 8.93 -14.99 3.21
N LEU A 264 7.81 -15.45 2.65
CA LEU A 264 6.51 -15.49 3.31
C LEU A 264 6.19 -16.93 3.72
N PHE A 265 5.95 -17.12 5.02
CA PHE A 265 5.45 -18.37 5.58
C PHE A 265 3.93 -18.33 5.65
N HIS A 266 3.28 -18.73 4.55
CA HIS A 266 1.82 -18.87 4.48
C HIS A 266 1.40 -20.23 5.09
N PRO A 267 0.19 -20.36 5.68
CA PRO A 267 -0.35 -21.65 6.15
C PRO A 267 -0.45 -22.76 5.09
N SER A 268 -0.20 -22.46 3.82
CA SER A 268 -0.39 -23.35 2.68
C SER A 268 0.94 -23.76 2.05
N GLU A 269 1.84 -22.81 1.81
CA GLU A 269 3.19 -23.04 1.30
C GLU A 269 4.12 -21.87 1.64
N MET A 270 5.44 -22.02 1.48
CA MET A 270 6.35 -20.87 1.47
C MET A 270 6.31 -20.18 0.11
N LEU A 271 6.49 -18.86 0.14
CA LEU A 271 6.61 -18.02 -1.04
C LEU A 271 7.86 -17.14 -0.88
N MET A 272 8.48 -16.74 -1.98
CA MET A 272 9.47 -15.67 -1.97
C MET A 272 9.09 -14.61 -2.99
N GLU A 273 9.14 -13.36 -2.55
CA GLU A 273 9.02 -12.19 -3.40
C GLU A 273 10.35 -11.45 -3.40
N CYS A 274 10.81 -11.05 -4.58
CA CYS A 274 11.94 -10.16 -4.76
C CYS A 274 11.52 -9.02 -5.71
N LYS A 275 12.41 -8.04 -5.94
CA LYS A 275 12.10 -6.88 -6.80
C LYS A 275 11.73 -7.24 -8.24
N THR A 276 12.20 -8.40 -8.70
CA THR A 276 11.98 -8.82 -10.08
C THR A 276 10.83 -9.82 -10.18
N GLY A 277 10.47 -10.55 -9.13
CA GLY A 277 9.44 -11.58 -9.28
C GLY A 277 9.12 -12.40 -8.05
N LEU A 278 8.23 -13.37 -8.29
CA LEU A 278 7.62 -14.22 -7.28
C LEU A 278 7.99 -15.69 -7.47
N ARG A 279 8.15 -16.40 -6.36
CA ARG A 279 8.43 -17.83 -6.26
C ARG A 279 7.47 -18.48 -5.26
N CYS A 280 7.10 -19.73 -5.51
CA CYS A 280 6.38 -20.56 -4.54
C CYS A 280 6.90 -21.99 -4.52
N GLU A 281 6.73 -22.71 -3.41
CA GLU A 281 7.17 -24.11 -3.30
C GLU A 281 6.57 -24.98 -4.39
N CYS A 282 5.32 -24.74 -4.78
CA CYS A 282 4.66 -25.51 -5.82
C CYS A 282 4.97 -25.07 -7.27
N THR A 283 5.76 -24.02 -7.46
CA THR A 283 6.21 -23.48 -8.78
C THR A 283 5.14 -22.87 -9.68
N ILE A 284 3.88 -22.76 -9.24
CA ILE A 284 2.80 -22.12 -10.04
C ILE A 284 3.09 -20.63 -10.26
N LEU A 285 3.45 -19.89 -9.20
CA LEU A 285 3.78 -18.47 -9.30
C LEU A 285 5.01 -18.23 -10.17
N ASP A 286 6.01 -19.11 -10.13
CA ASP A 286 7.19 -19.03 -11.00
C ASP A 286 6.80 -18.99 -12.47
N ARG A 287 5.87 -19.87 -12.89
CA ARG A 287 5.39 -19.96 -14.27
C ARG A 287 4.58 -18.74 -14.68
N ILE A 288 3.75 -18.23 -13.78
CA ILE A 288 2.90 -17.08 -14.04
C ILE A 288 3.73 -15.80 -14.11
N ASN A 289 4.66 -15.63 -13.19
CA ASN A 289 5.61 -14.52 -13.20
C ASN A 289 6.43 -14.50 -14.50
N ALA A 290 6.91 -15.65 -14.97
CA ALA A 290 7.60 -15.77 -16.25
C ALA A 290 6.72 -15.44 -17.47
N LYS A 291 5.38 -15.58 -17.37
CA LYS A 291 4.44 -15.11 -18.40
C LYS A 291 4.23 -13.60 -18.31
N ILE A 292 3.99 -13.05 -17.11
CA ILE A 292 3.73 -11.62 -16.88
C ILE A 292 4.93 -10.76 -17.30
N GLN A 293 6.15 -11.14 -16.91
CA GLN A 293 7.37 -10.40 -17.27
C GLN A 293 7.63 -10.35 -18.79
N ARG A 294 7.11 -11.32 -19.56
CA ARG A 294 7.19 -11.29 -21.04
C ARG A 294 6.18 -10.32 -21.66
N SER A 295 5.17 -9.91 -20.91
CA SER A 295 4.05 -9.08 -21.37
C SER A 295 4.15 -7.61 -20.96
N SER A 296 4.98 -7.26 -19.97
CA SER A 296 5.18 -5.88 -19.50
C SER A 296 6.65 -5.70 -19.09
N PRO A 297 7.45 -4.90 -19.83
CA PRO A 297 8.84 -4.65 -19.48
C PRO A 297 8.92 -3.58 -18.38
N ASP A 298 9.73 -3.92 -17.38
CA ASP A 298 10.32 -3.10 -16.32
C ASP A 298 9.43 -2.37 -15.30
N HIS A 299 9.55 -2.81 -14.04
CA HIS A 299 9.16 -2.06 -12.84
C HIS A 299 10.27 -1.09 -12.37
N ASP A 300 11.40 -1.01 -13.09
CA ASP A 300 12.48 -0.12 -12.74
C ASP A 300 12.12 1.34 -13.03
N LEU A 301 11.88 2.11 -11.96
CA LEU A 301 11.59 3.55 -12.03
C LEU A 301 12.71 4.35 -12.73
N ASN A 302 13.92 3.80 -12.87
CA ASN A 302 15.02 4.45 -13.56
C ASN A 302 14.88 4.41 -15.09
N VAL A 303 14.09 3.48 -15.63
CA VAL A 303 13.86 3.33 -17.08
C VAL A 303 12.62 4.12 -17.52
N LEU A 304 11.64 4.24 -16.63
CA LEU A 304 10.37 4.90 -16.88
C LEU A 304 10.50 6.43 -17.03
N ASP A 305 9.64 7.01 -17.87
CA ASP A 305 9.49 8.46 -17.96
C ASP A 305 8.78 9.05 -16.73
N GLU A 306 8.77 10.37 -16.58
CA GLU A 306 8.21 11.01 -15.38
C GLU A 306 6.70 10.77 -15.20
N ASN A 307 5.92 10.70 -16.28
CA ASN A 307 4.49 10.42 -16.22
C ASN A 307 4.25 8.96 -15.79
N GLU A 308 5.01 8.02 -16.35
CA GLU A 308 4.93 6.61 -15.96
C GLU A 308 5.28 6.41 -14.48
N VAL A 309 6.31 7.10 -13.98
CA VAL A 309 6.68 7.09 -12.55
C VAL A 309 5.57 7.69 -11.68
N LEU A 310 4.93 8.79 -12.12
CA LEU A 310 3.76 9.36 -11.43
C LEU A 310 2.58 8.39 -11.41
N GLY A 311 2.34 7.67 -12.52
CA GLY A 311 1.32 6.64 -12.61
C GLY A 311 1.56 5.54 -11.58
N LYS A 312 2.82 5.10 -11.43
CA LYS A 312 3.21 4.15 -10.38
C LYS A 312 3.05 4.68 -8.97
N TRP A 313 3.24 5.97 -8.73
CA TRP A 313 2.94 6.57 -7.44
C TRP A 313 1.43 6.54 -7.13
N PHE A 314 0.58 6.89 -8.09
CA PHE A 314 -0.87 6.85 -7.92
C PHE A 314 -1.37 5.42 -7.66
N GLU A 315 -0.84 4.46 -8.41
CA GLU A 315 -1.09 3.03 -8.17
C GLU A 315 -0.68 2.60 -6.75
N THR A 316 0.47 3.07 -6.27
CA THR A 316 0.99 2.80 -4.93
C THR A 316 0.07 3.36 -3.86
N VAL A 317 -0.38 4.61 -4.01
CA VAL A 317 -1.34 5.26 -3.09
C VAL A 317 -2.67 4.52 -3.06
N GLU A 318 -3.16 4.10 -4.22
CA GLU A 318 -4.41 3.36 -4.35
C GLU A 318 -4.34 2.01 -3.61
N GLU A 319 -3.27 1.24 -3.78
CA GLU A 319 -3.05 -0.02 -3.04
C GLU A 319 -2.91 0.25 -1.53
N TYR A 320 -2.04 1.20 -1.17
CA TYR A 320 -1.73 1.53 0.22
C TYR A 320 -2.96 2.04 1.00
N SER A 321 -3.82 2.83 0.37
CA SER A 321 -5.00 3.41 1.00
C SER A 321 -6.03 2.37 1.46
N ARG A 322 -6.02 1.15 0.90
CA ARG A 322 -6.89 0.04 1.29
C ARG A 322 -6.45 -0.67 2.57
N LEU A 323 -5.23 -0.39 3.02
CA LEU A 323 -4.62 -1.09 4.15
C LEU A 323 -5.17 -0.56 5.48
N GLN A 324 -5.18 -1.46 6.46
CA GLN A 324 -5.64 -1.23 7.81
C GLN A 324 -4.59 -0.47 8.62
N LEU A 325 -5.08 0.53 9.36
CA LEU A 325 -4.31 1.34 10.29
C LEU A 325 -4.69 0.98 11.72
N SER A 326 -3.69 0.87 12.59
CA SER A 326 -3.92 0.84 14.04
C SER A 326 -4.13 2.26 14.58
N TYR A 327 -3.33 3.21 14.09
CA TYR A 327 -3.43 4.62 14.41
C TYR A 327 -3.46 5.44 13.12
N PRO A 328 -4.50 6.26 12.87
CA PRO A 328 -4.59 7.07 11.65
C PRO A 328 -3.38 7.98 11.40
N SER A 329 -2.76 8.48 12.48
CA SER A 329 -1.54 9.31 12.44
C SER A 329 -0.32 8.63 11.83
N ASP A 330 -0.30 7.30 11.76
CA ASP A 330 0.82 6.58 11.17
C ASP A 330 0.83 6.62 9.64
N ARG A 331 -0.28 7.02 8.99
CA ARG A 331 -0.48 6.84 7.56
C ARG A 331 0.60 7.51 6.70
N LEU A 332 0.95 8.76 6.99
CA LEU A 332 1.99 9.48 6.24
C LEU A 332 3.37 8.87 6.48
N VAL A 333 3.68 8.56 7.74
CA VAL A 333 5.01 8.07 8.13
C VAL A 333 5.27 6.67 7.60
N ALA A 334 4.25 5.81 7.59
CA ALA A 334 4.34 4.45 7.08
C ALA A 334 4.39 4.35 5.55
N ILE A 335 4.15 5.44 4.80
CA ILE A 335 4.40 5.48 3.35
C ILE A 335 5.66 6.29 3.00
N ALA A 336 6.15 7.13 3.90
CA ALA A 336 7.33 7.99 3.70
C ALA A 336 8.56 7.19 3.22
N GLY A 337 8.78 6.00 3.79
CA GLY A 337 9.87 5.12 3.38
C GLY A 337 9.78 4.68 1.92
N VAL A 338 8.57 4.49 1.38
CA VAL A 338 8.35 4.17 -0.04
C VAL A 338 8.51 5.43 -0.89
N ALA A 339 8.06 6.59 -0.39
CA ALA A 339 8.22 7.87 -1.07
C ALA A 339 9.69 8.22 -1.35
N THR A 340 10.65 7.81 -0.50
CA THR A 340 12.08 8.03 -0.77
C THR A 340 12.58 7.37 -2.06
N ILE A 341 11.97 6.28 -2.51
CA ILE A 341 12.31 5.64 -3.79
C ILE A 341 11.92 6.58 -4.95
N PHE A 342 10.72 7.14 -4.90
CA PHE A 342 10.19 8.07 -5.90
C PHE A 342 10.90 9.42 -5.85
N GLN A 343 11.28 9.90 -4.65
CA GLN A 343 12.04 11.14 -4.44
C GLN A 343 13.35 11.16 -5.25
N LYS A 344 14.06 10.03 -5.32
CA LYS A 344 15.29 9.90 -6.11
C LYS A 344 15.06 10.16 -7.61
N ARG A 345 13.85 9.88 -8.11
CA ARG A 345 13.47 10.04 -9.52
C ARG A 345 12.85 11.40 -9.82
N PHE A 346 11.98 11.91 -8.96
CA PHE A 346 11.32 13.20 -9.17
C PHE A 346 12.17 14.41 -8.80
N LYS A 347 13.04 14.29 -7.78
CA LYS A 347 13.85 15.39 -7.24
C LYS A 347 13.03 16.67 -6.96
N CYS A 348 11.76 16.50 -6.63
CA CYS A 348 10.84 17.58 -6.31
C CYS A 348 10.36 17.42 -4.87
N ARG A 349 9.83 18.48 -4.28
CA ARG A 349 9.40 18.42 -2.88
C ARG A 349 8.27 17.42 -2.69
N TYR A 350 8.46 16.50 -1.76
CA TYR A 350 7.39 15.69 -1.21
C TYR A 350 6.63 16.47 -0.13
N LEU A 351 5.30 16.48 -0.25
CA LEU A 351 4.41 17.14 0.69
C LEU A 351 3.76 16.08 1.60
N ALA A 352 2.47 16.21 1.93
CA ALA A 352 1.73 15.18 2.65
C ALA A 352 1.16 14.12 1.69
N GLY A 353 2.01 13.24 1.16
CA GLY A 353 1.55 12.15 0.27
C GLY A 353 1.35 12.55 -1.19
N LEU A 354 1.70 13.79 -1.56
CA LEU A 354 1.61 14.37 -2.90
C LEU A 354 2.97 14.93 -3.33
N TRP A 355 3.18 15.04 -4.64
CA TRP A 355 4.40 15.59 -5.23
C TRP A 355 4.15 17.01 -5.74
N GLN A 356 5.04 17.94 -5.41
CA GLN A 356 4.90 19.34 -5.84
C GLN A 356 4.93 19.49 -7.36
N CYS A 357 5.71 18.67 -8.07
CA CYS A 357 5.84 18.74 -9.53
C CYS A 357 4.52 18.47 -10.28
N ASP A 358 3.59 17.72 -9.69
CA ASP A 358 2.29 17.37 -10.29
C ASP A 358 1.14 17.68 -9.34
N ILE A 359 1.24 18.81 -8.62
CA ILE A 359 0.32 19.17 -7.54
C ILE A 359 -1.11 19.40 -8.03
N ALA A 360 -1.29 19.98 -9.23
CA ALA A 360 -2.60 20.21 -9.84
C ALA A 360 -3.38 18.89 -9.97
N ARG A 361 -2.76 17.89 -10.60
CA ARG A 361 -3.33 16.56 -10.78
C ARG A 361 -3.48 15.82 -9.45
N SER A 362 -2.46 15.93 -8.60
CA SER A 362 -2.41 15.27 -7.29
C SER A 362 -3.53 15.73 -6.36
N LEU A 363 -3.97 16.99 -6.42
CA LEU A 363 -5.10 17.51 -5.63
C LEU A 363 -6.47 16.98 -6.09
N LEU A 364 -6.54 16.35 -7.27
CA LEU A 364 -7.77 15.81 -7.85
C LEU A 364 -8.11 14.38 -7.40
N TRP A 365 -7.53 13.92 -6.28
CA TRP A 365 -7.84 12.61 -5.72
C TRP A 365 -9.33 12.49 -5.34
N SER A 366 -9.89 11.29 -5.35
CA SER A 366 -11.25 11.04 -4.89
C SER A 366 -11.34 9.67 -4.26
N VAL A 367 -12.47 9.39 -3.63
CA VAL A 367 -12.72 8.11 -2.99
C VAL A 367 -13.50 7.21 -3.93
N SER A 368 -13.00 6.00 -4.15
CA SER A 368 -13.73 4.92 -4.81
C SER A 368 -14.12 3.85 -3.77
N GLY A 369 -15.40 3.48 -3.74
CA GLY A 369 -15.93 2.44 -2.85
C GLY A 369 -16.64 1.34 -3.65
N TYR A 370 -16.46 0.08 -3.25
CA TYR A 370 -17.20 -1.03 -3.85
C TYR A 370 -18.67 -0.99 -3.42
N VAL A 371 -19.57 -1.13 -4.39
CA VAL A 371 -21.04 -0.97 -4.35
C VAL A 371 -21.78 -1.91 -3.36
N HIS A 372 -21.09 -2.71 -2.55
CA HIS A 372 -21.71 -3.72 -1.69
C HIS A 372 -21.91 -3.35 -0.21
N THR A 373 -21.56 -2.14 0.24
CA THR A 373 -21.92 -1.69 1.60
C THR A 373 -22.96 -0.58 1.57
N LYS A 374 -24.20 -0.95 1.91
CA LYS A 374 -25.37 -0.05 2.07
C LYS A 374 -25.26 0.88 3.29
N SER A 375 -24.09 1.45 3.57
CA SER A 375 -23.84 2.32 4.72
C SER A 375 -23.37 3.69 4.26
N ASN A 376 -24.20 4.72 4.51
CA ASN A 376 -23.90 6.13 4.24
C ASN A 376 -22.80 6.74 5.15
N ASN A 377 -22.11 5.93 5.96
CA ASN A 377 -21.09 6.35 6.92
C ASN A 377 -19.66 5.89 6.54
N SER A 378 -19.38 5.68 5.25
CA SER A 378 -18.10 5.07 4.79
C SER A 378 -16.86 5.96 4.93
N LEU A 379 -17.04 7.27 5.16
CA LEU A 379 -15.99 8.27 5.21
C LEU A 379 -16.14 9.19 6.42
N SER A 380 -15.03 9.45 7.11
CA SER A 380 -14.97 10.47 8.16
C SER A 380 -13.58 11.10 8.22
N ARG A 381 -13.54 12.37 8.61
CA ARG A 381 -12.31 13.01 9.10
C ARG A 381 -12.25 12.86 10.61
N SER A 382 -11.07 12.54 11.12
CA SER A 382 -10.84 12.52 12.57
C SER A 382 -11.05 13.94 13.14
N LYS A 383 -11.59 14.03 14.36
CA LYS A 383 -11.70 15.31 15.08
C LYS A 383 -10.33 15.91 15.40
N ILE A 384 -9.31 15.05 15.49
CA ILE A 384 -7.90 15.45 15.66
C ILE A 384 -7.26 15.38 14.28
N SER A 385 -6.83 16.53 13.75
CA SER A 385 -6.10 16.59 12.49
C SER A 385 -4.71 15.99 12.67
N PHE A 386 -4.37 15.02 11.83
CA PHE A 386 -3.05 14.38 11.78
C PHE A 386 -2.42 14.49 10.39
N ALA A 387 -3.11 15.15 9.46
CA ALA A 387 -2.67 15.46 8.11
C ALA A 387 -3.56 16.59 7.55
N PRO A 388 -3.03 17.44 6.66
CA PRO A 388 -3.78 18.56 6.11
C PRO A 388 -4.93 18.09 5.22
N SER A 389 -6.01 18.88 5.12
CA SER A 389 -7.25 18.41 4.48
C SER A 389 -7.12 18.12 2.98
N TRP A 390 -6.14 18.77 2.35
CA TRP A 390 -5.77 18.60 0.95
C TRP A 390 -4.98 17.32 0.67
N SER A 391 -4.42 16.68 1.70
CA SER A 391 -3.82 15.36 1.59
C SER A 391 -4.88 14.27 1.63
N TRP A 392 -4.77 13.26 0.76
CA TRP A 392 -5.60 12.05 0.84
C TRP A 392 -5.42 11.27 2.14
N THR A 393 -4.31 11.51 2.85
CA THR A 393 -4.05 10.85 4.13
C THR A 393 -4.94 11.33 5.26
N SER A 394 -5.57 12.50 5.14
CA SER A 394 -6.44 13.10 6.15
C SER A 394 -7.77 12.36 6.39
N LEU A 395 -8.16 11.46 5.48
CA LEU A 395 -9.39 10.68 5.60
C LEU A 395 -9.18 9.38 6.38
N VAL A 396 -10.14 9.00 7.24
CA VAL A 396 -10.19 7.63 7.77
C VAL A 396 -11.11 6.80 6.86
N LEU A 397 -10.53 5.78 6.22
CA LEU A 397 -11.20 4.95 5.20
C LEU A 397 -11.71 3.65 5.83
N GLN A 398 -12.91 3.23 5.44
CA GLN A 398 -13.44 1.91 5.80
C GLN A 398 -12.90 0.81 4.88
N LYS A 399 -13.08 -0.44 5.29
CA LYS A 399 -12.65 -1.61 4.50
C LYS A 399 -13.34 -1.61 3.13
N GLY A 400 -12.57 -1.85 2.07
CA GLY A 400 -13.08 -1.91 0.70
C GLY A 400 -13.23 -0.55 0.01
N VAL A 401 -12.67 0.51 0.60
CA VAL A 401 -12.60 1.86 0.02
C VAL A 401 -11.14 2.19 -0.28
N SER A 402 -10.89 2.92 -1.38
CA SER A 402 -9.55 3.37 -1.78
C SER A 402 -9.53 4.79 -2.30
N ILE A 403 -8.36 5.42 -2.20
CA ILE A 403 -8.06 6.68 -2.88
C ILE A 403 -7.73 6.39 -4.34
N VAL A 404 -8.36 7.12 -5.26
CA VAL A 404 -8.08 7.07 -6.70
C VAL A 404 -7.80 8.48 -7.20
N PHE A 405 -7.02 8.60 -8.27
CA PHE A 405 -6.79 9.88 -8.95
C PHE A 405 -7.63 9.92 -10.22
N ARG A 406 -8.37 11.01 -10.43
CA ARG A 406 -9.37 11.13 -11.52
C ARG A 406 -8.77 11.30 -12.92
N THR A 407 -7.49 11.61 -12.95
CA THR A 407 -6.70 11.91 -14.13
C THR A 407 -5.39 11.18 -13.95
N ILE A 408 -5.09 10.28 -14.88
CA ILE A 408 -3.89 9.45 -14.83
C ILE A 408 -2.82 10.12 -15.72
N PRO A 409 -1.54 10.09 -15.35
CA PRO A 409 -0.48 10.57 -16.23
C PRO A 409 -0.54 9.84 -17.58
N GLY A 410 -0.51 10.60 -18.68
CA GLY A 410 -0.73 10.09 -20.04
C GLY A 410 -2.13 10.40 -20.61
N ASP A 411 -3.08 10.83 -19.78
CA ASP A 411 -4.32 11.45 -20.25
C ASP A 411 -4.05 12.83 -20.87
N SER A 412 -5.05 13.39 -21.57
CA SER A 412 -5.04 14.75 -22.15
C SER A 412 -5.04 15.89 -21.11
N PHE A 413 -4.64 15.61 -19.86
CA PHE A 413 -4.66 16.56 -18.76
C PHE A 413 -3.55 17.60 -18.88
N SER A 414 -3.91 18.87 -18.75
CA SER A 414 -2.99 19.99 -18.60
C SER A 414 -3.38 20.86 -17.41
N ASN A 415 -2.40 21.54 -16.80
CA ASN A 415 -2.68 22.53 -15.76
C ASN A 415 -3.48 23.70 -16.33
N HIS A 416 -4.39 24.26 -15.53
CA HIS A 416 -5.13 25.45 -15.92
C HIS A 416 -4.18 26.66 -15.93
N GLU A 417 -4.37 27.61 -16.84
CA GLU A 417 -3.47 28.76 -17.03
C GLU A 417 -3.31 29.64 -15.78
N SER A 418 -4.40 29.82 -15.04
CA SER A 418 -4.43 30.55 -13.76
C SER A 418 -3.93 29.74 -12.57
N PHE A 419 -3.74 28.42 -12.70
CA PHE A 419 -3.37 27.56 -11.57
C PHE A 419 -1.87 27.58 -11.32
N ARG A 420 -1.47 27.97 -10.09
CA ARG A 420 -0.07 27.89 -9.63
C ARG A 420 -0.02 27.46 -8.17
N CYS A 421 0.92 26.61 -7.82
CA CYS A 421 1.26 26.34 -6.42
C CYS A 421 2.41 27.28 -6.03
N ILE A 422 2.17 28.15 -5.05
CA ILE A 422 3.13 29.13 -4.55
C ILE A 422 3.86 28.49 -3.37
N ASP A 423 5.18 28.37 -3.48
CA ASP A 423 6.01 27.90 -2.37
C ASP A 423 6.54 29.10 -1.58
N PRO A 424 6.08 29.33 -0.33
CA PRO A 424 6.60 30.41 0.51
C PRO A 424 8.04 30.13 1.00
N THR A 425 8.57 28.92 0.77
CA THR A 425 9.87 28.46 1.28
C THR A 425 10.77 27.99 0.14
N SER A 426 11.18 28.91 -0.74
CA SER A 426 12.11 28.64 -1.86
C SER A 426 13.55 28.29 -1.44
N THR A 427 13.78 27.90 -0.19
CA THR A 427 15.11 27.59 0.36
C THR A 427 15.01 26.45 1.37
N THR A 428 15.29 25.22 0.93
CA THR A 428 16.11 24.16 1.59
C THR A 428 15.72 22.76 1.07
N ASP A 429 16.71 22.02 0.55
CA ASP A 429 16.71 20.57 0.26
C ASP A 429 15.43 19.95 -0.33
N SER A 430 15.20 20.17 -1.63
CA SER A 430 14.23 19.38 -2.42
C SER A 430 14.57 17.89 -2.53
N ASP A 431 15.72 17.46 -2.01
CA ASP A 431 16.26 16.12 -2.19
C ASP A 431 15.87 15.15 -1.07
N GLN A 432 15.26 15.63 0.02
CA GLN A 432 14.87 14.79 1.16
C GLN A 432 13.36 14.83 1.44
N ILE A 433 12.83 13.69 1.88
CA ILE A 433 11.46 13.62 2.42
C ILE A 433 11.47 14.35 3.77
N PRO A 434 10.61 15.37 3.96
CA PRO A 434 10.56 16.12 5.20
C PRO A 434 10.08 15.27 6.38
N ASP A 435 10.37 15.69 7.62
CA ASP A 435 9.86 14.99 8.81
C ASP A 435 8.35 15.25 8.98
N LEU A 436 7.54 14.33 8.43
CA LEU A 436 6.08 14.37 8.40
C LEU A 436 5.41 14.40 9.78
N ARG A 437 6.15 14.29 10.89
CA ARG A 437 5.61 14.38 12.26
C ARG A 437 5.85 15.71 12.95
N THR A 438 6.86 16.48 12.53
CA THR A 438 7.31 17.67 13.24
C THR A 438 7.33 18.93 12.37
N GLU A 439 7.30 18.78 11.05
CA GLU A 439 7.27 19.92 10.14
C GLU A 439 5.86 20.51 9.99
N SER A 440 5.58 21.51 10.82
CA SER A 440 4.41 22.40 10.67
C SER A 440 4.30 23.07 9.30
N LYS A 441 5.40 23.12 8.52
CA LYS A 441 5.43 23.66 7.15
C LYS A 441 4.66 22.81 6.14
N ILE A 442 4.41 21.53 6.41
CA ILE A 442 3.65 20.65 5.50
C ILE A 442 2.14 20.79 5.72
N ASP A 443 1.71 21.48 6.78
CA ASP A 443 0.28 21.65 7.06
C ASP A 443 -0.39 22.63 6.10
N ARG A 444 0.38 23.45 5.36
CA ARG A 444 -0.16 24.55 4.55
C ARG A 444 0.48 24.60 3.16
N ILE A 445 -0.35 24.79 2.14
CA ILE A 445 0.11 25.13 0.78
C ILE A 445 -0.66 26.33 0.26
N GLU A 446 0.01 27.20 -0.49
CA GLU A 446 -0.62 28.33 -1.16
C GLU A 446 -0.87 27.98 -2.62
N ILE A 447 -2.09 28.17 -3.08
CA ILE A 447 -2.45 27.99 -4.49
C ILE A 447 -3.09 29.26 -5.02
N GLN A 448 -2.68 29.66 -6.22
CA GLN A 448 -3.33 30.69 -7.02
C GLN A 448 -4.21 29.99 -8.05
N SER A 449 -5.46 30.44 -8.18
CA SER A 449 -6.34 30.06 -9.29
C SER A 449 -7.51 31.03 -9.40
N LEU A 450 -8.36 30.85 -10.41
CA LEU A 450 -9.69 31.46 -10.45
C LEU A 450 -10.53 30.95 -9.28
N VAL A 451 -11.25 31.86 -8.63
CA VAL A 451 -12.11 31.53 -7.48
C VAL A 451 -13.55 31.94 -7.75
N VAL A 452 -14.47 31.01 -7.56
CA VAL A 452 -15.92 31.26 -7.59
C VAL A 452 -16.57 30.66 -6.35
N SER A 453 -17.44 31.42 -5.70
CA SER A 453 -18.20 30.95 -4.55
C SER A 453 -19.49 30.25 -4.97
N ALA A 454 -19.87 29.22 -4.22
CA ALA A 454 -21.14 28.51 -4.39
C ALA A 454 -21.72 28.08 -3.04
N ILE A 455 -23.01 27.72 -3.05
CA ILE A 455 -23.68 27.07 -1.93
C ILE A 455 -23.91 25.60 -2.29
N LEU A 456 -23.44 24.70 -1.42
CA LEU A 456 -23.69 23.26 -1.57
C LEU A 456 -25.10 22.91 -1.10
N VAL A 457 -25.94 22.40 -1.99
CA VAL A 457 -27.31 21.96 -1.70
C VAL A 457 -27.40 20.44 -1.89
N HIS A 458 -27.87 19.71 -0.88
CA HIS A 458 -28.10 18.26 -1.01
C HIS A 458 -29.54 18.00 -1.44
N ASN A 459 -29.72 17.32 -2.58
CA ASN A 459 -31.05 16.90 -3.02
C ASN A 459 -31.45 15.62 -2.27
N ILE A 460 -32.56 15.69 -1.55
CA ILE A 460 -33.19 14.52 -0.91
C ILE A 460 -34.25 13.99 -1.89
N ASN A 461 -33.85 13.20 -2.88
CA ASN A 461 -34.83 12.48 -3.70
C ASN A 461 -35.22 11.17 -2.99
N SER A 462 -36.52 10.98 -2.79
CA SER A 462 -37.13 9.90 -1.98
C SER A 462 -36.96 8.48 -2.55
N SER A 463 -36.36 8.31 -3.73
CA SER A 463 -36.23 7.03 -4.42
C SER A 463 -34.79 6.50 -4.57
N SER A 464 -33.75 7.27 -4.23
CA SER A 464 -32.37 6.81 -4.26
C SER A 464 -31.63 7.14 -2.96
N LEU A 465 -30.96 6.13 -2.38
CA LEU A 465 -30.17 6.27 -1.14
C LEU A 465 -28.88 7.11 -1.30
N LEU A 466 -28.64 7.66 -2.50
CA LEU A 466 -27.48 8.48 -2.86
C LEU A 466 -27.83 9.96 -2.69
N ARG A 467 -27.18 10.65 -1.74
CA ARG A 467 -27.23 12.11 -1.64
C ARG A 467 -26.52 12.71 -2.85
N ARG A 468 -27.27 13.17 -3.85
CA ARG A 468 -26.70 13.96 -4.95
C ARG A 468 -26.62 15.42 -4.53
N GLY A 469 -25.41 16.00 -4.59
CA GLY A 469 -25.20 17.42 -4.34
C GLY A 469 -25.42 18.25 -5.60
N THR A 470 -25.90 19.48 -5.41
CA THR A 470 -26.00 20.54 -6.41
C THR A 470 -25.22 21.74 -5.90
N LEU A 471 -24.40 22.32 -6.77
CA LEU A 471 -23.68 23.55 -6.48
C LEU A 471 -24.48 24.71 -7.06
N VAL A 472 -24.92 25.62 -6.20
CA VAL A 472 -25.63 26.85 -6.60
C VAL A 472 -24.64 27.98 -6.58
N PHE A 473 -24.25 28.46 -7.75
CA PHE A 473 -23.32 29.57 -7.92
C PHE A 473 -24.08 30.88 -7.91
N ASP A 474 -23.58 31.86 -7.16
CA ASP A 474 -24.06 33.25 -7.20
C ASP A 474 -23.11 34.05 -8.10
N PRO A 475 -23.47 34.34 -9.36
CA PRO A 475 -22.61 35.04 -10.30
C PRO A 475 -22.53 36.56 -10.04
N GLY A 476 -23.07 37.09 -8.93
CA GLY A 476 -23.06 38.52 -8.67
C GLY A 476 -24.20 39.27 -9.38
N ARG A 477 -24.28 40.58 -9.12
CA ARG A 477 -25.50 41.40 -9.14
C ARG A 477 -26.31 41.48 -10.45
N GLU A 478 -25.82 40.97 -11.58
CA GLU A 478 -26.49 41.08 -12.89
C GLU A 478 -26.82 39.74 -13.58
N ALA A 479 -26.44 38.59 -13.03
CA ALA A 479 -26.64 37.28 -13.66
C ALA A 479 -27.61 36.38 -12.86
N ARG A 480 -28.33 35.49 -13.56
CA ARG A 480 -29.25 34.51 -12.94
C ARG A 480 -28.44 33.45 -12.17
N GLU A 481 -28.87 33.12 -10.97
CA GLU A 481 -28.37 31.95 -10.23
C GLU A 481 -28.30 30.72 -11.14
N PHE A 482 -27.16 30.05 -11.14
CA PHE A 482 -26.91 28.88 -11.96
C PHE A 482 -26.53 27.69 -11.07
N SER A 483 -27.20 26.56 -11.29
CA SER A 483 -27.00 25.36 -10.50
C SER A 483 -26.38 24.23 -11.33
N VAL A 484 -25.33 23.61 -10.82
CA VAL A 484 -24.74 22.40 -11.43
C VAL A 484 -24.89 21.20 -10.51
N GLY A 485 -25.54 20.15 -11.01
CA GLY A 485 -25.56 18.86 -10.32
C GLY A 485 -24.18 18.22 -10.33
N ILE A 486 -23.73 17.61 -9.23
CA ILE A 486 -22.37 17.02 -9.16
C ILE A 486 -22.23 15.75 -10.03
N GLU A 487 -23.34 15.11 -10.39
CA GLU A 487 -23.41 13.98 -11.33
C GLU A 487 -24.42 14.33 -12.44
N SER A 488 -23.99 15.04 -13.47
CA SER A 488 -24.83 15.44 -14.60
C SER A 488 -24.11 15.20 -15.94
N GLU A 489 -24.80 15.44 -17.07
CA GLU A 489 -24.19 15.33 -18.41
C GLU A 489 -23.01 16.27 -18.61
N ILE A 490 -22.95 17.37 -17.85
CA ILE A 490 -21.94 18.43 -17.99
C ILE A 490 -20.99 18.51 -16.79
N SER A 491 -21.11 17.59 -15.82
CA SER A 491 -20.33 17.62 -14.57
C SER A 491 -20.21 16.27 -13.87
N THR A 492 -19.04 16.00 -13.27
CA THR A 492 -18.81 14.83 -12.42
C THR A 492 -17.91 15.20 -11.24
N GLY A 493 -18.32 14.91 -10.01
CA GLY A 493 -17.58 15.32 -8.82
C GLY A 493 -17.75 14.37 -7.65
N SER A 494 -16.98 14.59 -6.60
CA SER A 494 -17.12 13.89 -5.33
C SER A 494 -16.80 14.89 -4.24
N ILE A 495 -17.80 15.20 -3.43
CA ILE A 495 -17.67 16.04 -2.24
C ILE A 495 -17.86 15.15 -1.03
N ASP A 496 -17.05 15.40 -0.01
CA ASP A 496 -17.08 14.73 1.28
C ASP A 496 -18.53 14.69 1.82
N SER A 497 -19.08 13.48 1.97
CA SER A 497 -20.51 13.24 2.26
C SER A 497 -21.00 13.79 3.60
N PHE A 498 -20.07 14.13 4.49
CA PHE A 498 -20.33 14.69 5.82
C PHE A 498 -20.44 16.23 5.82
N ILE A 499 -20.22 16.90 4.69
CA ILE A 499 -20.44 18.35 4.59
C ILE A 499 -21.94 18.65 4.60
N ARG A 500 -22.35 19.72 5.30
CA ARG A 500 -23.76 20.08 5.46
C ARG A 500 -24.30 20.80 4.24
N SER A 501 -25.57 20.60 3.93
CA SER A 501 -26.30 21.46 2.98
C SER A 501 -26.30 22.91 3.49
N GLY A 502 -26.19 23.88 2.59
CA GLY A 502 -26.07 25.30 2.90
C GLY A 502 -24.63 25.76 3.19
N THR A 503 -23.63 24.88 3.09
CA THR A 503 -22.23 25.28 3.27
C THR A 503 -21.78 26.13 2.08
N ILE A 504 -21.19 27.30 2.37
CA ILE A 504 -20.50 28.12 1.37
C ILE A 504 -19.17 27.44 1.05
N ILE A 505 -18.94 27.24 -0.25
CA ILE A 505 -17.74 26.63 -0.79
C ILE A 505 -17.13 27.57 -1.81
N ILE A 506 -15.85 27.36 -2.10
CA ILE A 506 -15.19 27.94 -3.26
C ILE A 506 -14.76 26.82 -4.21
N SER A 507 -14.81 27.13 -5.50
CA SER A 507 -14.44 26.27 -6.61
C SER A 507 -13.24 26.87 -7.33
N LEU A 508 -12.19 26.07 -7.53
CA LEU A 508 -10.93 26.48 -8.15
C LEU A 508 -10.52 25.54 -9.29
N PRO A 509 -10.51 25.96 -10.56
CA PRO A 509 -10.05 25.10 -11.65
C PRO A 509 -8.53 24.89 -11.49
N VAL A 510 -8.08 23.65 -11.45
CA VAL A 510 -6.66 23.32 -11.30
C VAL A 510 -6.06 22.75 -12.58
N GLY A 511 -6.91 22.20 -13.45
CA GLY A 511 -6.51 21.65 -14.73
C GLY A 511 -7.67 21.51 -15.69
N ALA A 512 -7.37 21.09 -16.91
CA ALA A 512 -8.35 20.75 -17.93
C ALA A 512 -7.99 19.40 -18.54
N LYS A 513 -9.01 18.62 -18.92
CA LYS A 513 -8.85 17.40 -19.72
C LYS A 513 -9.77 17.42 -20.92
N THR A 514 -9.33 16.80 -21.99
CA THR A 514 -10.09 16.65 -23.22
C THR A 514 -10.65 15.25 -23.33
N VAL A 515 -11.95 15.12 -23.56
CA VAL A 515 -12.61 13.83 -23.81
C VAL A 515 -13.18 13.81 -25.24
N HIS A 516 -12.84 12.77 -26.00
CA HIS A 516 -13.40 12.52 -27.32
C HIS A 516 -14.70 11.72 -27.20
N HIS A 517 -15.80 12.26 -27.73
CA HIS A 517 -17.08 11.57 -27.71
C HIS A 517 -17.28 10.75 -28.99
N ASN A 518 -17.27 9.42 -28.87
CA ASN A 518 -17.28 8.47 -30.01
C ASN A 518 -18.50 8.58 -30.95
N ARG A 519 -19.58 9.28 -30.55
CA ARG A 519 -20.81 9.37 -31.35
C ARG A 519 -20.85 10.54 -32.33
N GLU A 520 -20.09 11.61 -32.10
CA GLU A 520 -20.23 12.85 -32.88
C GLU A 520 -18.88 13.46 -33.33
N GLY A 521 -17.74 12.88 -32.93
CA GLY A 521 -16.43 13.48 -33.19
C GLY A 521 -16.19 14.80 -32.46
N ALA A 522 -17.14 15.26 -31.64
CA ALA A 522 -17.02 16.44 -30.82
C ALA A 522 -16.00 16.21 -29.70
N GLN A 523 -15.06 17.15 -29.60
CA GLN A 523 -14.07 17.22 -28.54
C GLN A 523 -14.62 18.14 -27.44
N MET A 524 -14.74 17.62 -26.22
CA MET A 524 -15.19 18.41 -25.07
C MET A 524 -14.06 18.61 -24.07
N THR A 525 -13.83 19.87 -23.70
CA THR A 525 -12.91 20.26 -22.63
C THR A 525 -13.65 20.30 -21.30
N TRP A 526 -13.09 19.62 -20.30
CA TRP A 526 -13.59 19.55 -18.94
C TRP A 526 -12.58 20.21 -18.01
N LEU A 527 -13.03 21.23 -17.28
CA LEU A 527 -12.27 21.88 -16.22
C LEU A 527 -12.33 21.01 -14.96
N CYS A 528 -11.18 20.50 -14.55
CA CYS A 528 -11.03 19.76 -13.30
C CYS A 528 -10.87 20.76 -12.14
N THR A 529 -11.86 20.78 -11.25
CA THR A 529 -11.99 21.81 -10.22
C THR A 529 -11.82 21.24 -8.83
N LEU A 530 -11.04 21.92 -7.99
CA LEU A 530 -10.96 21.68 -6.56
C LEU A 530 -12.12 22.37 -5.84
N VAL A 531 -12.69 21.70 -4.84
CA VAL A 531 -13.75 22.26 -4.00
C VAL A 531 -13.25 22.42 -2.57
N CYS A 532 -13.36 23.62 -2.03
CA CYS A 532 -12.90 23.97 -0.70
C CYS A 532 -13.97 24.70 0.12
N LYS A 533 -13.86 24.66 1.45
CA LYS A 533 -14.66 25.50 2.36
C LYS A 533 -13.73 26.31 3.26
N ALA A 534 -14.19 27.46 3.74
CA ALA A 534 -13.42 28.23 4.71
C ALA A 534 -13.22 27.45 6.02
N ALA A 535 -12.03 27.56 6.60
CA ALA A 535 -11.68 27.08 7.94
C ALA A 535 -11.43 28.26 8.88
N ILE A 536 -11.76 28.08 10.17
CA ILE A 536 -11.57 29.11 11.18
C ILE A 536 -10.22 28.83 11.86
N LEU A 537 -9.19 29.58 11.48
CA LEU A 537 -7.84 29.42 12.05
C LEU A 537 -7.23 30.81 12.27
N GLY A 538 -7.30 31.30 13.51
CA GLY A 538 -6.58 32.51 13.95
C GLY A 538 -6.95 33.84 13.26
N GLY A 539 -8.06 33.89 12.50
CA GLY A 539 -8.45 35.09 11.73
C GLY A 539 -7.82 35.18 10.33
N GLU A 540 -7.10 34.16 9.89
CA GLU A 540 -6.58 34.05 8.52
C GLU A 540 -7.62 33.40 7.59
N ASN A 541 -7.65 33.83 6.33
CA ASN A 541 -8.48 33.23 5.29
C ASN A 541 -7.86 31.91 4.79
N VAL A 542 -8.14 30.83 5.50
CA VAL A 542 -7.69 29.48 5.15
C VAL A 542 -8.85 28.59 4.68
N TYR A 543 -8.51 27.58 3.90
CA TYR A 543 -9.50 26.72 3.27
C TYR A 543 -9.19 25.24 3.47
N GLU A 544 -10.20 24.46 3.81
CA GLU A 544 -10.15 23.00 3.81
C GLU A 544 -10.62 22.45 2.45
N ARG A 545 -9.85 21.56 1.84
CA ARG A 545 -10.29 20.78 0.68
C ARG A 545 -11.37 19.79 1.13
N ILE A 546 -12.51 19.83 0.44
CA ILE A 546 -13.67 18.97 0.72
C ILE A 546 -14.11 18.12 -0.47
N GLY A 547 -13.47 18.28 -1.63
CA GLY A 547 -13.83 17.48 -2.79
C GLY A 547 -13.26 18.01 -4.09
N VAL A 548 -13.77 17.43 -5.17
CA VAL A 548 -13.42 17.75 -6.55
C VAL A 548 -14.67 17.75 -7.40
N PHE A 549 -14.67 18.55 -8.45
CA PHE A 549 -15.80 18.77 -9.33
C PHE A 549 -15.29 19.07 -10.75
N ASP A 550 -15.51 18.15 -11.69
CA ASP A 550 -15.20 18.41 -13.09
C ASP A 550 -16.42 19.04 -13.74
N VAL A 551 -16.24 20.09 -14.55
CA VAL A 551 -17.31 20.78 -15.27
C VAL A 551 -16.90 21.09 -16.70
N CYS A 552 -17.82 20.94 -17.65
CA CYS A 552 -17.56 21.32 -19.04
C CYS A 552 -17.30 22.83 -19.14
N GLU A 553 -16.26 23.22 -19.89
CA GLU A 553 -15.90 24.63 -20.11
C GLU A 553 -17.07 25.47 -20.65
N ASN A 554 -17.94 24.85 -21.46
CA ASN A 554 -19.15 25.48 -22.00
C ASN A 554 -20.18 25.91 -20.95
N ALA A 555 -20.09 25.38 -19.72
CA ALA A 555 -20.95 25.80 -18.61
C ALA A 555 -20.63 27.22 -18.10
N LYS A 556 -19.50 27.81 -18.53
CA LYS A 556 -19.10 29.20 -18.22
C LYS A 556 -19.10 29.54 -16.72
N VAL A 557 -18.88 28.55 -15.86
CA VAL A 557 -18.84 28.71 -14.39
C VAL A 557 -17.81 29.75 -13.94
N PHE A 558 -16.68 29.84 -14.64
CA PHE A 558 -15.55 30.69 -14.26
C PHE A 558 -15.44 31.99 -15.08
N LEU A 559 -16.45 32.36 -15.87
CA LEU A 559 -16.36 33.49 -16.82
C LEU A 559 -16.05 34.84 -16.14
N GLU A 560 -16.59 35.07 -14.94
CA GLU A 560 -16.39 36.30 -14.15
C GLU A 560 -15.51 36.06 -12.91
N ALA A 561 -14.84 34.90 -12.85
CA ALA A 561 -13.99 34.55 -11.73
C ALA A 561 -12.75 35.44 -11.68
N LYS A 562 -12.26 35.73 -10.48
CA LYS A 562 -11.00 36.45 -10.27
C LYS A 562 -9.91 35.49 -9.84
N GLU A 563 -8.69 35.77 -10.27
CA GLU A 563 -7.52 35.08 -9.74
C GLU A 563 -7.28 35.53 -8.30
N GLU A 564 -7.26 34.56 -7.38
CA GLU A 564 -6.97 34.78 -5.98
C GLU A 564 -5.97 33.73 -5.49
N THR A 565 -5.15 34.12 -4.51
CA THR A 565 -4.29 33.18 -3.79
C THR A 565 -5.01 32.75 -2.52
N ILE A 566 -5.17 31.44 -2.34
CA ILE A 566 -5.74 30.84 -1.15
C ILE A 566 -4.73 29.95 -0.44
N THR A 567 -4.84 29.86 0.88
CA THR A 567 -4.05 28.92 1.68
C THR A 567 -4.90 27.70 2.02
N LEU A 568 -4.47 26.53 1.55
CA LEU A 568 -5.07 25.25 1.92
C LEU A 568 -4.43 24.70 3.19
N VAL A 569 -5.26 24.20 4.10
CA VAL A 569 -4.87 23.60 5.40
C VAL A 569 -5.39 22.18 5.58
#